data_AF-A0A382AZV3-F1
#
_entry.id   AF-A0A382AZV3-F1
#
_cell.length_a   1.000
_cell.length_b   1.000
_cell.length_c   1.000
_cell.angle_alpha   90.00
_cell.angle_beta   90.00
_cell.angle_gamma   90.00
#
_symmetry.space_group_name_H-M   'P 1'
#
loop_
_entity.id
_entity.type
_entity.pdbx_description
1 polymer ?
#
loop_
_entity_poly.entity_id
_entity_poly.type
_entity_poly.pdbx_seq_one_letter_code
_entity_poly.pdbx_strand_id
1 'polypeptide(L)'
;MPPDIENEWITLCSRYGLDAVEVQIVSERYDMYKDYTSSGTGKALPLARWYKWYRIEKLSEGHAAIGDCSVDPEAISRKQVLGEADFLQILELYRNTERE
;
A
#
# COMPACT_ATOMS: atom_id res chain seq x y z
N MET A 1 20.51 -11.65 24.43
CA MET A 1 19.33 -11.50 23.56
C MET A 1 19.21 -10.00 23.33
N PRO A 2 19.48 -9.47 22.12
CA PRO A 2 19.14 -8.07 21.87
C PRO A 2 17.62 -7.96 22.01
N PRO A 3 17.09 -6.85 22.55
CA PRO A 3 15.65 -6.70 22.70
C PRO A 3 15.02 -6.83 21.31
N ASP A 4 13.95 -7.63 21.22
CA ASP A 4 13.00 -7.61 20.12
C ASP A 4 12.75 -6.14 19.76
N ILE A 5 13.37 -5.66 18.68
CA ILE A 5 12.94 -4.43 18.02
C ILE A 5 11.59 -4.83 17.47
N GLU A 6 10.55 -4.60 18.28
CA GLU A 6 9.17 -4.72 17.87
C GLU A 6 9.06 -3.94 16.56
N ASN A 7 8.85 -4.65 15.44
CA ASN A 7 8.91 -4.08 14.11
C ASN A 7 7.96 -2.89 14.06
N GLU A 8 8.53 -1.68 14.09
CA GLU A 8 7.78 -0.43 14.33
C GLU A 8 6.63 -0.29 13.32
N TRP A 9 6.84 -0.72 12.08
CA TRP A 9 5.83 -0.75 11.04
C TRP A 9 4.67 -1.74 11.33
N ILE A 10 4.92 -2.89 11.97
CA ILE A 10 3.89 -3.86 12.39
C ILE A 10 3.05 -3.26 13.54
N THR A 11 3.69 -2.57 14.48
CA THR A 11 3.00 -1.86 15.56
C THR A 11 2.12 -0.74 15.01
N LEU A 12 2.62 0.02 14.02
CA LEU A 12 1.82 1.03 13.32
C LEU A 12 0.66 0.39 12.55
N CYS A 13 0.88 -0.72 11.83
CA CYS A 13 -0.20 -1.44 11.16
C CYS A 13 -1.32 -1.80 12.14
N SER A 14 -0.96 -2.39 13.29
CA SER A 14 -1.92 -2.77 14.33
C SER A 14 -2.67 -1.56 14.91
N ARG A 15 -1.97 -0.44 15.14
CA ARG A 15 -2.56 0.80 15.65
C ARG A 15 -3.57 1.43 14.69
N TYR A 16 -3.29 1.35 13.39
CA TYR A 16 -4.17 1.90 12.36
C TYR A 16 -5.21 0.91 11.84
N GLY A 17 -5.23 -0.33 12.34
CA GLY A 17 -6.14 -1.37 11.85
C GLY A 17 -5.83 -1.82 10.42
N LEU A 18 -4.58 -1.66 10.00
CA LEU A 18 -4.08 -2.13 8.70
C LEU A 18 -3.62 -3.58 8.79
N ASP A 19 -3.79 -4.28 7.68
CA ASP A 19 -3.19 -5.59 7.47
C ASP A 19 -1.72 -5.43 7.06
N ALA A 20 -0.81 -5.99 7.85
CA ALA A 20 0.62 -6.01 7.53
C ALA A 20 0.90 -6.71 6.19
N VAL A 21 0.08 -7.70 5.82
CA VAL A 21 0.17 -8.39 4.52
C VAL A 21 -0.14 -7.44 3.37
N GLU A 22 -1.08 -6.50 3.55
CA GLU A 22 -1.40 -5.51 2.52
C GLU A 22 -0.20 -4.59 2.24
N VAL A 23 0.52 -4.16 3.28
CA VAL A 23 1.74 -3.35 3.14
C VAL A 23 2.81 -4.12 2.35
N GLN A 24 3.00 -5.40 2.65
CA GLN A 24 3.94 -6.26 1.93
C GLN A 24 3.56 -6.40 0.45
N ILE A 25 2.30 -6.72 0.14
CA ILE A 25 1.79 -6.85 -1.23
C ILE A 25 1.99 -5.55 -2.02
N VAL A 26 1.66 -4.39 -1.43
CA VAL A 26 1.84 -3.09 -2.10
C VAL A 26 3.32 -2.81 -2.35
N SER A 27 4.20 -3.17 -1.41
CA SER A 27 5.64 -3.05 -1.61
C SER A 27 6.15 -3.93 -2.75
N GLU A 28 5.71 -5.18 -2.85
CA GLU A 28 6.10 -6.09 -3.93
C GLU A 28 5.62 -5.58 -5.30
N ARG A 29 4.41 -5.01 -5.36
CA ARG A 29 3.91 -4.36 -6.58
C ARG A 29 4.79 -3.19 -7.01
N TYR A 30 5.35 -2.44 -6.06
CA TYR A 30 6.30 -1.38 -6.38
C TYR A 30 7.62 -1.93 -6.92
N ASP A 31 8.13 -3.03 -6.34
CA ASP A 31 9.34 -3.70 -6.83
C ASP A 31 9.14 -4.18 -8.28
N MET A 32 8.03 -4.86 -8.56
CA MET A 32 7.67 -5.27 -9.93
C MET A 32 7.57 -4.07 -10.89
N TYR A 33 6.93 -2.97 -10.47
CA TYR A 33 6.84 -1.75 -11.27
C TYR A 33 8.22 -1.17 -11.57
N LYS A 34 9.11 -1.12 -10.58
CA LYS A 34 10.48 -0.63 -10.74
C LYS A 34 11.26 -1.48 -11.73
N ASP A 35 11.18 -2.80 -11.61
CA ASP A 35 11.90 -3.73 -12.48
C ASP A 35 11.40 -3.65 -13.92
N TYR A 36 10.08 -3.59 -14.10
CA TYR A 36 9.48 -3.42 -15.41
C TYR A 36 9.86 -2.07 -16.06
N THR A 37 9.80 -0.98 -15.30
CA THR A 37 10.10 0.36 -15.83
C THR A 37 11.58 0.52 -16.17
N SER A 38 12.45 -0.02 -15.32
CA SER A 38 13.92 0.05 -15.49
C SER A 38 14.42 -0.80 -16.66
N SER A 39 13.68 -1.85 -17.04
CA SER A 39 14.03 -2.71 -18.18
C SER A 39 13.53 -2.19 -19.54
N GLY A 40 12.52 -1.31 -19.57
CA GLY A 40 11.83 -0.96 -20.82
C GLY A 40 11.87 0.52 -21.25
N THR A 41 11.62 1.48 -20.34
CA THR A 41 11.08 2.79 -20.79
C THR A 41 11.57 4.02 -20.03
N GLY A 42 12.30 3.89 -18.92
CA GLY A 42 12.90 5.05 -18.25
C GLY A 42 13.18 4.86 -16.76
N LYS A 43 13.44 5.97 -16.07
CA LYS A 43 13.66 5.95 -14.61
C LYS A 43 12.33 5.74 -13.89
N ALA A 44 12.25 4.71 -13.05
CA ALA A 44 11.09 4.44 -12.21
C ALA A 44 10.73 5.64 -11.32
N LEU A 45 9.42 5.88 -11.12
CA LEU A 45 8.94 6.93 -10.23
C LEU A 45 9.35 6.65 -8.77
N PRO A 46 9.65 7.70 -7.97
CA PRO A 46 9.80 7.57 -6.53
C PRO A 46 8.54 6.99 -5.88
N LEU A 47 8.73 6.23 -4.79
CA LEU A 47 7.67 5.47 -4.10
C LEU A 47 6.41 6.31 -3.84
N ALA A 48 6.53 7.49 -3.21
CA ALA A 48 5.40 8.36 -2.91
C ALA A 48 4.59 8.75 -4.16
N ARG A 49 5.26 9.06 -5.26
CA ARG A 49 4.61 9.46 -6.52
C ARG A 49 3.97 8.25 -7.23
N TRP A 50 4.63 7.10 -7.18
CA TRP A 50 4.05 5.85 -7.67
C TRP A 50 2.82 5.45 -6.86
N TYR A 51 2.89 5.53 -5.52
CA TYR A 51 1.79 5.15 -4.63
C TYR A 51 0.55 6.00 -4.86
N LYS A 52 0.72 7.32 -5.07
CA LYS A 52 -0.39 8.22 -5.43
C LYS A 52 -1.08 7.79 -6.73
N TRP A 53 -0.31 7.45 -7.76
CA TRP A 53 -0.87 6.94 -9.02
C TRP A 53 -1.56 5.58 -8.82
N TYR A 54 -0.89 4.65 -8.13
CA TYR A 54 -1.42 3.32 -7.81
C TYR A 54 -2.77 3.38 -7.07
N ARG A 55 -2.92 4.32 -6.12
CA ARG A 55 -4.19 4.55 -5.40
C ARG A 55 -5.30 5.03 -6.34
N ILE A 56 -5.01 5.96 -7.23
CA ILE A 56 -5.98 6.47 -8.22
C ILE A 56 -6.46 5.32 -9.13
N GLU A 57 -5.53 4.49 -9.62
CA GLU A 57 -5.87 3.33 -10.45
C GLU A 57 -6.74 2.32 -9.68
N LYS A 58 -6.37 1.98 -8.43
CA LYS A 58 -7.15 1.04 -7.61
C LYS A 58 -8.54 1.54 -7.25
N LEU A 59 -8.68 2.85 -7.00
CA LEU A 59 -10.00 3.47 -6.79
C LEU A 59 -10.84 3.45 -8.08
N SER A 60 -10.19 3.58 -9.24
CA SER A 60 -10.86 3.53 -10.55
C SER A 60 -11.28 2.11 -10.92
N GLU A 61 -10.46 1.09 -10.64
CA GLU A 61 -10.82 -0.33 -10.78
C GLU A 61 -12.01 -0.72 -9.87
N GLY A 62 -12.02 -0.21 -8.63
CA GLY A 62 -13.12 -0.41 -7.69
C GLY A 62 -14.43 0.26 -8.15
N HIS A 63 -14.35 1.40 -8.84
CA HIS A 63 -15.51 2.05 -9.47
C HIS A 63 -15.98 1.36 -10.75
N ALA A 64 -15.06 0.76 -11.52
CA ALA A 64 -15.40 -0.02 -12.71
C ALA A 64 -16.13 -1.33 -12.37
N ALA A 65 -15.92 -1.87 -11.16
CA ALA A 65 -16.65 -3.03 -10.64
C ALA A 65 -18.07 -2.71 -10.12
N ILE A 66 -18.49 -1.43 -10.10
CA ILE A 66 -19.87 -1.00 -9.76
C ILE A 66 -20.77 -0.96 -11.01
N GLY A 67 -20.38 -1.71 -12.05
CA GLY A 67 -21.29 -2.17 -13.08
C GLY A 67 -21.65 -3.63 -12.82
N ASP A 68 -22.83 -3.86 -12.24
CA ASP A 68 -23.59 -5.12 -12.31
C ASP A 68 -23.46 -6.17 -11.18
N CYS A 69 -23.43 -5.78 -9.91
CA CYS A 69 -24.16 -6.55 -8.89
C CYS A 69 -24.33 -5.77 -7.59
N SER A 70 -25.48 -5.93 -6.96
CA SER A 70 -25.94 -5.31 -5.71
C SER A 70 -24.91 -5.44 -4.57
N VAL A 71 -24.01 -4.46 -4.44
CA VAL A 71 -23.14 -4.33 -3.27
C VAL A 71 -23.83 -3.43 -2.26
N ASP A 72 -24.08 -3.99 -1.09
CA ASP A 72 -24.66 -3.32 0.06
C ASP A 72 -23.81 -2.07 0.42
N PRO A 73 -24.33 -0.84 0.31
CA PRO A 73 -23.55 0.37 0.53
C PRO A 73 -23.05 0.50 1.98
N GLU A 74 -23.62 -0.25 2.93
CA GLU A 74 -23.17 -0.27 4.33
C GLU A 74 -21.89 -1.08 4.57
N ALA A 75 -21.51 -2.01 3.68
CA ALA A 75 -20.27 -2.78 3.83
C ALA A 75 -19.02 -1.94 3.51
N ILE A 76 -19.18 -0.84 2.76
CA ILE A 76 -18.11 0.09 2.37
C ILE A 76 -17.74 1.03 3.54
N SER A 77 -18.62 1.15 4.56
CA SER A 77 -18.51 2.18 5.61
C SER A 77 -17.68 1.79 6.85
N ARG A 78 -17.11 0.58 6.94
CA ARG A 78 -16.48 0.10 8.19
C ARG A 78 -14.99 -0.22 8.15
N LYS A 79 -14.31 -0.03 7.03
CA LYS A 79 -12.84 0.08 7.03
C LYS A 79 -12.49 1.55 7.08
N GLN A 80 -12.04 1.98 8.26
CA GLN A 80 -11.46 3.29 8.53
C GLN A 80 -10.67 3.74 7.29
N VAL A 81 -11.13 4.80 6.63
CA VAL A 81 -10.45 5.37 5.46
C VAL A 81 -9.14 5.91 5.99
N LEU A 82 -8.11 5.07 6.01
CA LEU A 82 -6.76 5.53 6.30
C LEU A 82 -6.41 6.66 5.35
N GLY A 83 -5.78 7.70 5.91
CA GLY A 83 -5.22 8.77 5.09
C GLY A 83 -4.16 8.18 4.15
N GLU A 84 -4.09 8.71 2.93
CA GLU A 84 -3.03 8.41 1.96
C GLU A 84 -1.64 8.50 2.61
N ALA A 85 -1.44 9.52 3.46
CA ALA A 85 -0.19 9.77 4.15
C ALA A 85 0.17 8.69 5.18
N ASP A 86 -0.81 8.17 5.91
CA ASP A 86 -0.58 7.19 6.98
C ASP A 86 -0.11 5.85 6.41
N PHE A 87 -0.76 5.37 5.34
CA PHE A 87 -0.33 4.15 4.66
C PHE A 87 1.04 4.33 4.00
N LEU A 88 1.27 5.47 3.34
CA LEU A 88 2.55 5.75 2.70
C LEU A 88 3.70 5.77 3.73
N GLN A 89 3.49 6.37 4.89
CA GLN A 89 4.49 6.40 5.96
C GLN A 89 4.87 4.98 6.42
N ILE A 90 3.88 4.10 6.59
CA ILE A 90 4.12 2.71 7.02
C ILE A 90 4.81 1.93 5.91
N LEU A 91 4.44 2.15 4.66
CA LEU A 91 5.08 1.55 3.50
C LEU A 91 6.55 1.98 3.37
N GLU A 92 6.84 3.25 3.59
CA GLU A 92 8.21 3.78 3.64
C GLU A 92 9.01 3.13 4.77
N LEU A 93 8.43 3.05 5.97
CA LEU A 93 9.09 2.44 7.14
C LEU A 93 9.39 0.95 6.92
N TYR A 94 8.42 0.19 6.41
CA TYR A 94 8.61 -1.22 6.05
C TYR A 94 9.80 -1.38 5.08
N ARG A 95 9.84 -0.57 4.02
CA ARG A 95 10.90 -0.67 3.01
C ARG A 95 12.26 -0.22 3.50
N ASN A 96 12.34 0.74 4.41
CA ASN A 96 13.60 1.13 5.02
C ASN A 96 14.13 0.10 6.04
N THR A 97 13.25 -0.72 6.60
CA THR A 97 13.62 -1.73 7.62
C THR A 97 13.98 -3.08 6.98
N GLU A 98 13.23 -3.52 5.97
CA GLU A 98 13.27 -4.90 5.45
C GLU A 98 13.93 -5.02 4.06
N ARG A 99 14.25 -3.90 3.39
CA ARG A 99 14.69 -3.87 1.98
C ARG A 99 15.97 -3.04 1.75
N GLU A 100 16.79 -2.80 2.77
CA GLU A 100 18.17 -2.29 2.59
C GLU A 100 19.06 -3.24 1.77
#